data_AF-A0A521KYE1-F1
#
_entry.id   AF-A0A521KYE1-F1
#
_cell.length_a   1.000
_cell.length_b   1.000
_cell.length_c   1.000
_cell.angle_alpha   90.00
_cell.angle_beta   90.00
_cell.angle_gamma   90.00
#
_symmetry.space_group_name_H-M   'P 1'
#
loop_
_entity.id
_entity.type
_entity.pdbx_description
1 polymer ?
#
loop_
_entity_poly.entity_id
_entity_poly.type
_entity_poly.pdbx_seq_one_letter_code
_entity_poly.pdbx_strand_id
1 'polypeptide(L)'
;MWHTLSGDSVPDITAAVRALCAGGGKTLHIGTDSKQRALNADYVTVIAVLDPGCGGRVLYRRQRAPRSRSLAEKLFREVNLSLEVAALLQEQGIDAATVHVDANSDAQHESSRFVGALSGMVVGHGFRVRIKPEAWCATHVADSIAKDEIHRAA
;
A
#
# COMPACT_ATOMS: atom_id res chain seq x y z
N MET A 1 2.11 -14.73 -1.22
CA MET A 1 2.37 -15.01 0.20
C MET A 1 2.69 -13.69 0.90
N TRP A 2 2.09 -13.43 2.06
CA TRP A 2 2.36 -12.24 2.87
C TRP A 2 3.47 -12.52 3.87
N HIS A 3 4.17 -11.47 4.31
CA HIS A 3 5.25 -11.55 5.27
C HIS A 3 5.21 -10.38 6.26
N THR A 4 5.76 -10.58 7.46
CA THR A 4 6.10 -9.50 8.40
C THR A 4 7.43 -8.86 8.03
N LEU A 5 7.80 -7.73 8.66
CA LEU A 5 9.13 -7.12 8.47
C LEU A 5 10.28 -8.03 8.92
N SER A 6 10.06 -8.92 9.89
CA SER A 6 11.02 -9.94 10.32
C SER A 6 11.19 -11.10 9.33
N GLY A 7 10.39 -11.13 8.25
CA GLY A 7 10.43 -12.17 7.23
C GLY A 7 9.52 -13.36 7.51
N ASP A 8 8.77 -13.36 8.61
CA ASP A 8 7.84 -14.45 8.96
C ASP A 8 6.68 -14.50 7.96
N SER A 9 6.36 -15.70 7.49
CA SER A 9 5.24 -15.91 6.56
C SER A 9 3.89 -15.73 7.25
N VAL A 10 2.97 -15.04 6.58
CA VAL A 10 1.60 -14.80 7.02
C VAL A 10 0.65 -15.49 6.03
N PRO A 11 0.19 -16.71 6.32
CA PRO A 11 -0.65 -17.48 5.41
C PRO A 11 -2.08 -16.92 5.33
N ASP A 12 -2.63 -16.45 6.45
CA ASP A 12 -3.95 -15.82 6.51
C ASP A 12 -3.80 -14.33 6.87
N ILE A 13 -3.85 -13.49 5.83
CA ILE A 13 -3.72 -12.05 6.01
C ILE A 13 -4.90 -11.44 6.75
N THR A 14 -6.10 -12.01 6.58
CA THR A 14 -7.32 -11.45 7.16
C THR A 14 -7.36 -11.68 8.67
N ALA A 15 -7.01 -12.89 9.11
CA ALA A 15 -6.85 -13.21 10.52
C ALA A 15 -5.74 -12.38 11.17
N ALA A 16 -4.60 -12.22 10.49
CA ALA A 16 -3.48 -11.42 10.98
C ALA A 16 -3.86 -9.95 11.17
N VAL A 17 -4.49 -9.31 10.17
CA VAL A 17 -4.93 -7.92 10.28
C VAL A 17 -6.01 -7.77 11.36
N ARG A 18 -6.96 -8.69 11.45
CA ARG A 18 -7.99 -8.67 12.50
C ARG A 18 -7.38 -8.70 13.90
N ALA A 19 -6.38 -9.57 14.11
CA ALA A 19 -5.67 -9.65 15.38
C ALA A 19 -4.90 -8.35 15.68
N LEU A 20 -4.25 -7.76 14.67
CA LEU A 20 -3.55 -6.49 14.83
C LEU A 20 -4.49 -5.32 15.14
N CYS A 21 -5.67 -5.28 14.55
CA CYS A 21 -6.67 -4.23 14.77
C CYS A 21 -7.47 -4.40 16.08
N ALA A 22 -7.25 -5.48 16.82
CA ALA A 22 -7.91 -5.68 18.12
C ALA A 22 -7.54 -4.56 19.12
N GLY A 23 -8.50 -4.18 19.96
CA GLY A 23 -8.26 -3.22 21.05
C GLY A 23 -8.55 -1.74 20.76
N GLY A 24 -9.19 -1.40 19.63
CA GLY A 24 -9.64 -0.03 19.32
C GLY A 24 -8.50 0.97 19.07
N GLY A 25 -8.84 2.15 18.53
CA GLY A 25 -7.91 3.28 18.36
C GLY A 25 -6.83 3.13 17.28
N LYS A 26 -6.77 1.98 16.59
CA LYS A 26 -5.76 1.70 15.55
C LYS A 26 -6.19 2.20 14.18
N THR A 27 -5.22 2.57 13.35
CA THR A 27 -5.47 2.98 11.97
C THR A 27 -4.84 2.01 10.97
N LEU A 28 -5.59 1.68 9.93
CA LEU A 28 -5.20 0.76 8.87
C LEU A 28 -4.83 1.55 7.61
N HIS A 29 -3.63 1.34 7.11
CA HIS A 29 -3.09 2.01 5.93
C HIS A 29 -2.62 0.98 4.91
N ILE A 30 -2.93 1.23 3.64
CA ILE A 30 -2.56 0.33 2.55
C ILE A 30 -1.90 1.15 1.46
N GLY A 31 -0.82 0.65 0.88
CA GLY A 31 -0.17 1.29 -0.25
C GLY A 31 0.62 0.29 -1.07
N THR A 32 0.73 0.56 -2.36
CA THR A 32 1.57 -0.24 -3.26
C THR A 32 2.57 0.67 -3.94
N ASP A 33 3.82 0.23 -4.01
CA ASP A 33 4.86 0.82 -4.86
C ASP A 33 5.42 -0.25 -5.81
N SER A 34 6.02 0.18 -6.90
CA SER A 34 6.58 -0.72 -7.90
C SER A 34 7.93 -0.28 -8.45
N LYS A 35 8.79 -1.27 -8.66
CA LYS A 35 10.07 -1.09 -9.33
C LYS A 35 10.05 -1.73 -10.70
N GLN A 36 10.19 -0.89 -11.70
CA GLN A 36 10.31 -1.34 -13.08
C GLN A 36 11.69 -1.98 -13.28
N ARG A 37 11.71 -3.17 -13.86
CA ARG A 37 12.87 -3.96 -14.31
C ARG A 37 12.77 -4.11 -15.83
N ALA A 38 13.77 -4.71 -16.47
CA ALA A 38 13.87 -4.81 -17.94
C ALA A 38 12.52 -5.10 -18.65
N LEU A 39 11.93 -6.27 -18.42
CA LEU A 39 10.65 -6.70 -19.00
C LEU A 39 9.51 -6.82 -17.98
N ASN A 40 9.83 -6.73 -16.69
CA ASN A 40 8.90 -6.96 -15.59
C ASN A 40 8.91 -5.80 -14.62
N ALA A 41 7.96 -5.77 -13.70
CA ALA A 41 7.94 -4.89 -12.54
C ALA A 41 7.67 -5.72 -11.28
N ASP A 42 8.40 -5.38 -10.23
CA ASP A 42 8.19 -5.95 -8.89
C ASP A 42 7.31 -4.97 -8.11
N TYR A 43 6.08 -5.37 -7.81
CA TYR A 43 5.12 -4.63 -6.99
C TYR A 43 5.22 -5.08 -5.55
N VAL A 44 5.21 -4.12 -4.62
CA VAL A 44 5.17 -4.35 -3.18
C VAL A 44 3.93 -3.70 -2.63
N THR A 45 2.98 -4.51 -2.16
CA THR A 45 1.80 -4.03 -1.46
C THR A 45 2.03 -4.17 0.04
N VAL A 46 1.75 -3.10 0.78
CA VAL A 46 1.92 -2.98 2.21
C VAL A 46 0.58 -2.77 2.89
N ILE A 47 0.40 -3.44 4.03
CA ILE A 47 -0.61 -3.13 5.04
C ILE A 47 0.13 -2.68 6.29
N ALA A 48 -0.09 -1.44 6.71
CA ALA A 48 0.44 -0.89 7.94
C ALA A 48 -0.70 -0.66 8.94
N VAL A 49 -0.58 -1.26 10.12
CA VAL A 49 -1.48 -1.01 11.26
C VAL A 49 -0.71 -0.16 12.25
N LEU A 50 -1.21 1.05 12.53
CA LEU A 50 -0.63 1.94 13.52
C LEU A 50 -1.43 1.89 14.81
N ASP A 51 -0.72 1.76 15.92
CA ASP A 51 -1.25 1.84 17.27
C ASP A 51 -0.68 3.10 17.94
N PRO A 52 -1.47 4.18 18.08
CA PRO A 52 -0.99 5.45 18.61
C PRO A 52 -0.28 5.28 19.97
N GLY A 53 0.99 5.66 20.04
CA GLY A 53 1.83 5.51 21.24
C GLY A 53 2.51 4.15 21.40
N CYS A 54 2.14 3.13 20.62
CA CYS A 54 2.67 1.76 20.68
C CYS A 54 3.43 1.35 19.39
N GLY A 55 3.52 2.24 18.41
CA GLY A 55 4.25 2.03 17.16
C GLY A 55 3.39 1.46 16.04
N GLY A 56 4.02 0.77 15.09
CA GLY A 56 3.35 0.19 13.91
C GLY A 56 3.68 -1.28 13.71
N ARG A 57 2.82 -1.97 12.96
CA ARG A 57 3.07 -3.31 12.42
C ARG A 57 2.84 -3.28 10.92
N VAL A 58 3.73 -3.94 10.18
CA VAL A 58 3.71 -3.93 8.72
C VAL A 58 3.69 -5.36 8.21
N LEU A 59 2.74 -5.61 7.32
CA LEU A 59 2.62 -6.82 6.53
C LEU A 59 2.81 -6.45 5.06
N TYR A 60 3.55 -7.24 4.30
CA TYR A 60 3.76 -6.96 2.88
C TYR A 60 3.68 -8.22 2.03
N ARG A 61 3.35 -8.03 0.75
CA ARG A 61 3.48 -9.05 -0.29
C ARG A 61 4.23 -8.49 -1.47
N ARG A 62 4.89 -9.38 -2.22
CA ARG A 62 5.53 -9.05 -3.49
C ARG A 62 4.84 -9.77 -4.63
N GLN A 63 4.64 -9.08 -5.73
CA GLN A 63 4.07 -9.63 -6.96
C GLN A 63 4.91 -9.17 -8.14
N ARG A 64 5.25 -10.10 -9.04
CA ARG A 64 5.92 -9.78 -10.29
C ARG A 64 4.88 -9.77 -11.42
N ALA A 65 4.90 -8.72 -12.22
CA ALA A 65 4.03 -8.59 -13.39
C ALA A 65 4.81 -7.98 -14.56
N PRO A 66 4.27 -8.00 -15.79
CA PRO A 66 4.88 -7.27 -16.91
C PRO A 66 5.05 -5.79 -16.56
N ARG A 67 6.13 -5.19 -17.06
CA ARG A 67 6.41 -3.75 -16.84
C ARG A 67 5.27 -2.89 -17.37
N SER A 68 5.04 -1.76 -16.70
CA SER A 68 4.13 -0.74 -17.19
C SER A 68 4.80 0.03 -18.34
N ARG A 69 4.00 0.40 -19.34
CA ARG A 69 4.47 1.13 -20.53
C ARG A 69 4.37 2.64 -20.36
N SER A 70 3.61 3.11 -19.37
CA SER A 70 3.42 4.53 -19.05
C SER A 70 3.31 4.77 -17.56
N LEU A 71 3.51 6.03 -17.15
CA LEU A 71 3.27 6.47 -15.77
C LEU A 71 1.81 6.23 -15.34
N ALA A 72 0.86 6.48 -16.24
CA ALA A 72 -0.56 6.20 -15.97
C ALA A 72 -0.76 4.72 -15.63
N GLU A 73 -0.31 3.81 -16.51
CA GLU A 73 -0.46 2.37 -16.28
C GLU A 73 0.19 1.92 -14.96
N LYS A 74 1.35 2.49 -14.61
CA LYS A 74 2.02 2.24 -13.32
C LYS A 74 1.11 2.65 -12.15
N LEU A 75 0.72 3.91 -12.09
CA LEU A 75 -0.03 4.49 -10.97
C LEU A 75 -1.40 3.83 -10.79
N PHE A 76 -2.13 3.61 -11.89
CA PHE A 76 -3.44 2.94 -11.84
C PHE A 76 -3.32 1.51 -11.34
N ARG A 77 -2.25 0.78 -11.73
CA ARG A 77 -2.02 -0.59 -11.24
C ARG A 77 -1.67 -0.60 -9.74
N GLU A 78 -0.88 0.34 -9.27
CA GLU A 78 -0.56 0.47 -7.84
C GLU A 78 -1.79 0.75 -6.98
N VAL A 79 -2.67 1.64 -7.45
CA VAL A 79 -3.95 1.92 -6.78
C VAL A 79 -4.86 0.70 -6.80
N ASN A 80 -5.01 0.02 -7.93
CA ASN A 80 -5.83 -1.20 -8.02
C ASN A 80 -5.35 -2.30 -7.07
N LEU A 81 -4.04 -2.57 -7.02
CA LEU A 81 -3.49 -3.58 -6.09
C LEU A 81 -3.75 -3.23 -4.62
N SER A 82 -3.78 -1.94 -4.29
CA SER A 82 -4.10 -1.47 -2.94
C SER A 82 -5.60 -1.60 -2.64
N LEU A 83 -6.46 -1.32 -3.62
CA LEU A 83 -7.91 -1.46 -3.52
C LEU A 83 -8.36 -2.92 -3.40
N GLU A 84 -7.73 -3.84 -4.13
CA GLU A 84 -8.00 -5.28 -4.01
C GLU A 84 -7.80 -5.77 -2.56
N VAL A 85 -6.74 -5.29 -1.91
CA VAL A 85 -6.47 -5.65 -0.51
C VAL A 85 -7.45 -4.96 0.43
N ALA A 86 -7.78 -3.69 0.19
CA ALA A 86 -8.76 -2.97 1.01
C ALA A 86 -10.15 -3.61 0.94
N ALA A 87 -10.60 -4.00 -0.25
CA ALA A 87 -11.87 -4.69 -0.48
C ALA A 87 -11.91 -6.06 0.20
N LEU A 88 -10.83 -6.85 0.08
CA LEU A 88 -10.71 -8.14 0.78
C LEU A 88 -10.87 -7.98 2.30
N LEU A 89 -10.26 -6.95 2.90
CA LEU A 89 -10.35 -6.71 4.34
C LEU A 89 -11.74 -6.22 4.75
N GLN A 90 -12.35 -5.36 3.92
CA GLN A 90 -13.71 -4.88 4.12
C GLN A 90 -14.74 -6.02 4.10
N GLU A 91 -14.64 -6.97 3.17
CA GLU A 91 -15.49 -8.16 3.11
C GLU A 91 -15.40 -9.02 4.39
N GLN A 92 -14.31 -8.90 5.12
CA GLN A 92 -14.08 -9.59 6.40
C GLN A 92 -14.47 -8.76 7.63
N GLY A 93 -15.15 -7.62 7.43
CA GLY A 93 -15.59 -6.69 8.47
C GLY A 93 -14.46 -5.85 9.07
N ILE A 94 -13.32 -5.73 8.39
CA ILE A 94 -12.22 -4.85 8.79
C ILE A 94 -12.36 -3.55 7.99
N ASP A 95 -13.21 -2.67 8.50
CA ASP A 95 -13.52 -1.39 7.86
C ASP A 95 -12.45 -0.32 8.14
N ALA A 96 -12.51 0.79 7.39
CA ALA A 96 -11.71 2.01 7.59
C ALA A 96 -10.24 1.98 7.14
N ALA A 97 -9.90 1.20 6.11
CA ALA A 97 -8.62 1.33 5.43
C ALA A 97 -8.44 2.72 4.78
N THR A 98 -7.25 3.28 4.94
CA THR A 98 -6.78 4.46 4.19
C THR A 98 -5.80 4.01 3.11
N VAL A 99 -6.12 4.28 1.85
CA VAL A 99 -5.26 3.94 0.71
C VAL A 99 -4.33 5.11 0.39
N HIS A 100 -3.04 4.80 0.29
CA HIS A 100 -1.98 5.74 -0.03
C HIS A 100 -1.65 5.62 -1.52
N VAL A 101 -1.73 6.74 -2.23
CA VAL A 101 -1.50 6.85 -3.67
C VAL A 101 -0.18 7.59 -3.89
N ASP A 102 0.75 6.99 -4.64
CA ASP A 102 2.02 7.62 -5.01
C ASP A 102 1.85 8.66 -6.14
N ALA A 103 1.04 9.69 -5.90
CA ALA A 103 0.84 10.81 -6.81
C ALA A 103 1.03 12.13 -6.07
N ASN A 104 1.68 13.11 -6.74
CA ASN A 104 1.93 14.43 -6.18
C ASN A 104 0.94 15.44 -6.76
N SER A 105 0.28 16.23 -5.90
CA SER A 105 -0.66 17.28 -6.31
C SER A 105 -0.01 18.50 -6.92
N ASP A 106 1.29 18.71 -6.70
CA ASP A 106 2.03 19.80 -7.32
C ASP A 106 2.14 19.59 -8.84
N ALA A 107 1.66 20.57 -9.59
CA ALA A 107 1.61 20.58 -11.06
C ALA A 107 2.98 20.42 -11.73
N GLN A 108 4.08 20.68 -11.02
CA GLN A 108 5.43 20.42 -11.51
C GLN A 108 5.72 18.92 -11.71
N HIS A 109 4.99 18.04 -11.03
CA HIS A 109 5.13 16.61 -11.16
C HIS A 109 4.19 16.03 -12.21
N GLU A 110 4.71 15.12 -13.04
CA GLU A 110 3.94 14.43 -14.07
C GLU A 110 2.76 13.60 -13.51
N SER A 111 2.81 13.21 -12.23
CA SER A 111 1.74 12.45 -11.57
C SER A 111 0.53 13.30 -11.18
N SER A 112 0.66 14.64 -11.12
CA SER A 112 -0.42 15.56 -10.76
C SER A 112 -1.64 15.44 -11.66
N ARG A 113 -1.43 15.22 -12.96
CA ARG A 113 -2.50 15.00 -13.96
C ARG A 113 -3.39 13.80 -13.66
N PHE A 114 -2.93 12.85 -12.83
CA PHE A 114 -3.69 11.65 -12.48
C PHE A 114 -4.30 11.69 -11.08
N VAL A 115 -3.94 12.68 -10.24
CA VAL A 115 -4.39 12.76 -8.84
C VAL A 115 -5.91 12.69 -8.72
N GLY A 116 -6.64 13.44 -9.55
CA GLY A 116 -8.10 13.44 -9.53
C GLY A 116 -8.70 12.06 -9.86
N ALA A 117 -8.20 11.41 -10.90
CA ALA A 117 -8.69 10.10 -11.31
C ALA A 117 -8.37 9.01 -10.26
N LEU A 118 -7.13 8.96 -9.78
CA LEU A 118 -6.69 7.98 -8.79
C LEU A 118 -7.41 8.17 -7.45
N SER A 119 -7.58 9.42 -7.00
CA SER A 119 -8.32 9.73 -5.77
C SER A 119 -9.80 9.39 -5.91
N GLY A 120 -10.39 9.71 -7.07
CA GLY A 120 -11.77 9.36 -7.39
C GLY A 120 -12.01 7.85 -7.37
N MET A 121 -11.08 7.04 -7.87
CA MET A 121 -11.16 5.58 -7.78
C MET A 121 -11.21 5.09 -6.34
N VAL A 122 -10.32 5.60 -5.48
CA VAL A 122 -10.26 5.19 -4.07
C VAL A 122 -11.54 5.55 -3.33
N VAL A 123 -11.99 6.80 -3.47
CA VAL A 123 -13.21 7.29 -2.83
C VAL A 123 -14.45 6.58 -3.39
N GLY A 124 -14.49 6.28 -4.69
CA GLY A 124 -15.57 5.52 -5.33
C GLY A 124 -15.73 4.10 -4.79
N HIS A 125 -14.67 3.51 -4.24
CA HIS A 125 -14.72 2.22 -3.53
C HIS A 125 -15.06 2.37 -2.04
N GLY A 126 -15.32 3.59 -1.55
CA GLY A 126 -15.67 3.85 -0.15
C GLY A 126 -14.48 3.96 0.81
N PHE A 127 -13.25 4.06 0.30
CA PHE A 127 -12.04 4.18 1.12
C PHE A 127 -11.55 5.62 1.25
N ARG A 128 -10.81 5.89 2.32
CA ARG A 128 -10.10 7.17 2.50
C ARG A 128 -8.85 7.16 1.63
N VAL A 129 -8.50 8.32 1.06
CA VAL A 129 -7.30 8.48 0.23
C VAL A 129 -6.27 9.40 0.89
N ARG A 130 -4.99 9.07 0.73
CA ARG A 130 -3.85 9.96 1.00
C ARG A 130 -2.98 10.03 -0.25
N ILE A 131 -2.60 11.23 -0.66
CA ILE A 131 -1.67 11.51 -1.76
C ILE A 131 -0.37 12.08 -1.18
N LYS A 132 0.68 12.28 -2.00
CA LYS A 132 1.89 12.97 -1.51
C LYS A 132 1.55 14.42 -1.10
N PRO A 133 2.14 14.92 0.00
CA PRO A 133 3.20 14.30 0.81
C PRO A 133 2.71 13.33 1.90
N GLU A 134 1.41 13.20 2.15
CA GLU A 134 0.87 12.36 3.23
C GLU A 134 0.83 10.85 2.91
N ALA A 135 1.16 10.46 1.67
CA ALA A 135 1.12 9.08 1.17
C ALA A 135 2.27 8.17 1.67
N TRP A 136 2.75 8.34 2.90
CA TRP A 136 3.93 7.65 3.47
C TRP A 136 3.92 6.11 3.37
N CYS A 137 2.76 5.45 3.43
CA CYS A 137 2.66 3.99 3.34
C CYS A 137 3.12 3.48 1.97
N ALA A 138 2.69 4.14 0.88
CA ALA A 138 3.14 3.82 -0.47
C ALA A 138 4.55 4.37 -0.74
N THR A 139 4.88 5.56 -0.23
CA THR A 139 6.07 6.30 -0.69
C THR A 139 7.32 6.06 0.12
N HIS A 140 7.19 5.60 1.37
CA HIS A 140 8.34 5.30 2.25
C HIS A 140 8.36 3.82 2.63
N VAL A 141 7.26 3.28 3.16
CA VAL A 141 7.25 1.89 3.68
C VAL A 141 7.37 0.89 2.53
N ALA A 142 6.51 0.99 1.51
CA ALA A 142 6.56 0.09 0.36
C ALA A 142 7.87 0.23 -0.43
N ASP A 143 8.35 1.46 -0.67
CA ASP A 143 9.63 1.71 -1.34
C ASP A 143 10.83 1.12 -0.58
N SER A 144 10.90 1.31 0.74
CA SER A 144 12.00 0.75 1.56
C SER A 144 12.02 -0.78 1.55
N ILE A 145 10.83 -1.41 1.58
CA ILE A 145 10.71 -2.87 1.39
C ILE A 145 11.14 -3.23 -0.03
N ALA A 146 10.69 -2.51 -1.06
CA ALA A 146 11.10 -2.75 -2.44
C ALA A 146 12.62 -2.58 -2.64
N LYS A 147 13.31 -1.79 -1.80
CA LYS A 147 14.78 -1.61 -1.75
C LYS A 147 15.51 -2.65 -0.89
N ASP A 148 14.79 -3.53 -0.21
CA ASP A 148 15.33 -4.50 0.75
C ASP A 148 16.14 -3.86 1.88
N GLU A 149 15.81 -2.61 2.25
CA GLU A 149 16.54 -1.83 3.25
C GLU A 149 16.18 -2.26 4.68
N ILE A 150 14.94 -2.68 4.92
CA ILE A 150 14.44 -3.01 6.26
C ILE A 150 15.10 -4.29 6.84
N HIS A 151 15.57 -5.21 5.98
CA HIS A 151 16.29 -6.42 6.43
C HIS A 151 17.74 -6.15 6.89
N ARG A 152 18.28 -4.94 6.69
CA ARG A 152 19.69 -4.62 7.02
C ARG A 152 19.88 -3.92 8.36
N ALA A 153 18.79 -3.62 9.07
CA ALA A 153 18.81 -2.82 10.29
C ALA A 153 18.40 -3.59 11.56
N ALA A 154 18.21 -4.91 11.47
CA ALA A 154 17.95 -5.82 12.58
C ALA A 154 19.13 -6.79 12.73
#